data_AF-A0A968TVB8-F1
#
_entry.id   AF-A0A968TVB8-F1
#
_cell.length_a   1.000
_cell.length_b   1.000
_cell.length_c   1.000
_cell.angle_alpha   90.00
_cell.angle_beta   90.00
_cell.angle_gamma   90.00
#
_symmetry.space_group_name_H-M   'P 1'
#
loop_
_entity.id
_entity.type
_entity.pdbx_description
1 polymer ?
#
loop_
_entity_poly.entity_id
_entity_poly.type
_entity_poly.pdbx_seq_one_letter_code
_entity_poly.pdbx_strand_id
1 'polypeptide(L)'
;MKTDTSEKGLENLIFNSMTGLAAGTAWQGDLLQEPAPYNTDPNSWLPGNAIHYDREHCLDLDQLRAFLKATQREAAESLDLNQDSPTRRKFLARLQGEISKKGIVQVLRQGL
;
A
#
# COMPACT_ATOMS: atom_id res chain seq x y z
N MET A 1 23.14 2.86 -28.90
CA MET A 1 21.80 3.18 -28.36
C MET A 1 21.93 4.39 -27.45
N LYS A 2 21.04 5.38 -27.56
CA LYS A 2 20.93 6.44 -26.56
C LYS A 2 20.00 5.96 -25.46
N THR A 3 20.47 5.90 -24.23
CA THR A 3 19.63 5.64 -23.05
C THR A 3 18.72 6.83 -22.84
N ASP A 4 17.43 6.59 -22.60
CA ASP A 4 16.49 7.63 -22.20
C ASP A 4 16.82 8.04 -20.75
N THR A 5 17.30 9.27 -20.59
CA THR A 5 17.65 9.86 -19.28
C THR A 5 16.58 10.85 -18.80
N SER A 6 15.38 10.86 -19.39
CA SER A 6 14.25 11.64 -18.87
C SER A 6 13.77 11.09 -17.53
N GLU A 7 13.05 11.91 -16.76
CA GLU A 7 12.40 11.51 -15.51
C GLU A 7 11.49 10.28 -15.72
N LYS A 8 10.66 10.34 -16.76
CA LYS A 8 9.80 9.22 -17.17
C LYS A 8 10.60 7.96 -17.53
N GLY A 9 11.74 8.12 -18.20
CA GLY A 9 12.65 7.02 -18.51
C GLY A 9 13.19 6.34 -17.25
N LEU A 10 13.60 7.13 -16.25
CA LEU A 10 14.07 6.64 -14.96
C LEU A 10 12.94 5.97 -14.15
N GLU A 11 11.77 6.59 -14.06
CA GLU A 11 10.59 6.04 -13.38
C GLU A 11 10.20 4.68 -13.94
N ASN A 12 10.19 4.53 -15.27
CA ASN A 12 9.89 3.26 -15.92
C ASN A 12 10.92 2.18 -15.55
N LEU A 13 12.21 2.52 -15.50
CA LEU A 13 13.26 1.57 -15.11
C LEU A 13 13.08 1.10 -13.66
N ILE A 14 12.80 2.03 -12.74
CA ILE A 14 12.55 1.72 -11.33
C ILE A 14 11.31 0.84 -11.21
N PHE A 15 10.20 1.24 -11.84
CA PHE A 15 8.95 0.48 -11.82
C PHE A 15 9.15 -0.95 -12.32
N ASN A 16 9.81 -1.11 -13.46
CA ASN A 16 10.05 -2.43 -14.04
C ASN A 16 10.94 -3.28 -13.14
N SER A 17 11.98 -2.68 -12.54
CA SER A 17 12.90 -3.37 -11.64
C SER A 17 12.29 -3.74 -10.29
N MET A 18 11.29 -3.00 -9.80
CA MET A 18 10.67 -3.29 -8.50
C MET A 18 9.49 -4.26 -8.62
N THR A 19 8.79 -4.24 -9.75
CA THR A 19 7.53 -4.98 -9.91
C THR A 19 7.63 -6.15 -10.89
N GLY A 20 8.70 -6.21 -11.70
CA GLY A 20 8.85 -7.19 -12.80
C GLY A 20 7.95 -6.94 -14.01
N LEU A 21 7.24 -5.80 -14.07
CA LEU A 21 6.24 -5.49 -15.09
C LEU A 21 6.70 -4.36 -16.00
N ALA A 22 6.12 -4.24 -17.19
CA ALA A 22 6.35 -3.06 -18.03
C ALA A 22 5.57 -1.84 -17.50
N ALA A 23 6.21 -0.68 -17.41
CA ALA A 23 5.56 0.57 -17.05
C ALA A 23 4.39 0.88 -17.99
N GLY A 24 3.28 1.34 -17.41
CA GLY A 24 2.02 1.56 -18.14
C GLY A 24 1.16 0.31 -18.30
N THR A 25 1.59 -0.86 -17.81
CA THR A 25 0.70 -2.01 -17.65
C THR A 25 -0.40 -1.62 -16.66
N ALA A 26 -1.65 -1.63 -17.11
CA ALA A 26 -2.79 -1.40 -16.24
C ALA A 26 -2.88 -2.55 -15.23
N TRP A 27 -2.30 -2.35 -14.05
CA TRP A 27 -2.46 -3.29 -12.95
C TRP A 27 -3.84 -3.09 -12.35
N GLN A 28 -4.76 -3.96 -12.76
CA GLN A 28 -5.99 -4.22 -12.04
C GLN A 28 -5.61 -5.14 -10.89
N GLY A 29 -5.02 -4.56 -9.84
CA GLY A 29 -4.52 -5.31 -8.70
C GLY A 29 -5.56 -6.30 -8.21
N ASP A 30 -5.26 -7.59 -8.37
CA ASP A 30 -6.05 -8.62 -7.72
C ASP A 30 -5.70 -8.53 -6.23
N LEU A 31 -6.63 -7.98 -5.43
CA LEU A 31 -6.52 -7.85 -3.98
C LEU A 31 -6.36 -9.22 -3.28
N LEU A 32 -6.44 -10.33 -4.04
CA LEU A 32 -6.29 -11.70 -3.60
C LEU A 32 -4.89 -12.28 -3.85
N GLN A 33 -3.98 -11.56 -4.51
CA GLN A 33 -2.61 -12.06 -4.62
C GLN A 33 -1.95 -11.92 -3.24
N GLU A 34 -1.71 -13.06 -2.58
CA GLU A 34 -0.99 -13.04 -1.30
C GLU A 34 0.33 -12.30 -1.51
N PRO A 35 0.60 -11.23 -0.75
CA PRO A 35 1.85 -10.52 -0.88
C PRO A 35 2.97 -11.53 -0.62
N ALA A 36 3.87 -11.66 -1.60
CA ALA A 36 5.03 -12.53 -1.44
C ALA A 36 5.73 -12.19 -0.12
N PRO A 37 6.22 -13.19 0.63
CA PRO A 37 6.83 -12.94 1.92
C PRO A 37 7.92 -11.86 1.79
N TYR A 38 7.88 -10.90 2.70
CA TYR A 38 8.77 -9.73 2.69
C TYR A 38 10.22 -10.19 2.48
N ASN A 39 10.89 -9.62 1.48
CA ASN A 39 12.31 -9.81 1.19
C ASN A 39 12.72 -11.15 0.55
N THR A 40 11.78 -11.89 -0.05
CA THR A 40 12.11 -13.16 -0.74
C THR A 40 12.50 -12.96 -2.21
N ASP A 41 11.98 -11.92 -2.87
CA ASP A 41 12.32 -11.52 -4.24
C ASP A 41 12.41 -9.98 -4.32
N PRO A 42 13.51 -9.38 -4.84
CA PRO A 42 13.59 -7.93 -5.07
C PRO A 42 12.49 -7.37 -5.98
N ASN A 43 11.80 -8.20 -6.75
CA ASN A 43 10.70 -7.83 -7.65
C ASN A 43 9.29 -7.98 -7.02
N SER A 44 9.18 -8.10 -5.69
CA SER A 44 7.90 -8.37 -5.03
C SER A 44 7.02 -7.14 -4.79
N TRP A 45 7.31 -5.99 -5.41
CA TRP A 45 6.49 -4.80 -5.22
C TRP A 45 5.22 -4.87 -6.04
N LEU A 46 4.09 -4.55 -5.41
CA LEU A 46 2.81 -4.44 -6.09
C LEU A 46 2.61 -2.99 -6.57
N PRO A 47 2.22 -2.77 -7.83
CA PRO A 47 1.85 -1.44 -8.30
C PRO A 47 0.55 -0.98 -7.64
N GLY A 48 0.58 0.26 -7.11
CA GLY A 48 -0.60 0.90 -6.54
C GLY A 48 -1.49 1.55 -7.58
N ASN A 49 -2.72 1.91 -7.19
CA ASN A 49 -3.65 2.69 -8.01
C ASN A 49 -3.99 4.00 -7.32
N ALA A 50 -3.72 5.13 -7.98
CA ALA A 50 -3.98 6.45 -7.44
C ALA A 50 -5.45 6.71 -7.08
N ILE A 51 -6.40 5.96 -7.68
CA ILE A 51 -7.83 6.06 -7.37
C ILE A 51 -8.14 5.57 -5.96
N HIS A 52 -7.36 4.62 -5.42
CA HIS A 52 -7.58 4.06 -4.08
C HIS A 52 -6.92 4.90 -2.97
N TYR A 53 -6.15 5.92 -3.35
CA TYR A 53 -5.49 6.80 -2.40
C TYR A 53 -6.46 7.79 -1.76
N ASP A 54 -6.69 7.61 -0.47
CA ASP A 54 -7.45 8.54 0.36
C ASP A 54 -6.56 9.71 0.82
N ARG A 55 -6.92 10.91 0.38
CA ARG A 55 -6.14 12.13 0.65
C ARG A 55 -6.32 12.66 2.08
N GLU A 56 -7.42 12.33 2.73
CA GLU A 56 -7.70 12.80 4.09
C GLU A 56 -6.77 12.13 5.11
N HIS A 57 -6.56 10.82 4.94
CA HIS A 57 -5.73 10.02 5.82
C HIS A 57 -4.34 9.71 5.24
N CYS A 58 -4.10 10.07 3.97
CA CYS A 58 -2.86 9.82 3.22
C CYS A 58 -2.52 8.32 3.11
N LEU A 59 -3.54 7.49 2.81
CA LEU A 59 -3.42 6.03 2.79
C LEU A 59 -4.13 5.43 1.58
N ASP A 60 -3.59 4.33 1.05
CA ASP A 60 -4.35 3.42 0.18
C ASP A 60 -5.20 2.49 1.05
N LEU A 61 -6.51 2.73 1.07
CA LEU A 61 -7.43 1.99 1.96
C LEU A 61 -7.62 0.53 1.53
N ASP A 62 -7.54 0.25 0.24
CA ASP A 62 -7.69 -1.10 -0.29
C ASP A 62 -6.49 -1.97 0.08
N GLN A 63 -5.29 -1.42 -0.06
CA GLN A 63 -4.06 -2.08 0.36
C GLN A 63 -4.00 -2.27 1.88
N LEU A 64 -4.38 -1.25 2.67
CA LEU A 64 -4.45 -1.37 4.12
C LEU A 64 -5.40 -2.48 4.55
N ARG A 65 -6.58 -2.55 3.93
CA ARG A 65 -7.57 -3.59 4.19
C ARG A 65 -7.05 -4.98 3.81
N ALA A 66 -6.43 -5.12 2.64
CA ALA A 66 -5.86 -6.39 2.20
C ALA A 66 -4.78 -6.87 3.18
N PHE A 67 -3.86 -5.97 3.56
CA PHE A 67 -2.82 -6.25 4.54
C PHE A 67 -3.39 -6.70 5.89
N LEU A 68 -4.36 -5.96 6.45
CA LEU A 68 -4.96 -6.30 7.74
C LEU A 68 -5.77 -7.60 7.67
N LYS A 69 -6.48 -7.88 6.58
CA LYS A 69 -7.18 -9.17 6.40
C LYS A 69 -6.21 -10.34 6.33
N ALA A 70 -5.08 -10.17 5.65
CA ALA A 70 -4.07 -11.21 5.50
C ALA A 70 -3.30 -11.47 6.81
N THR A 71 -3.04 -10.43 7.60
CA THR A 71 -2.18 -10.53 8.79
C THR A 71 -2.95 -10.62 10.11
N GLN A 72 -4.13 -10.00 10.20
CA GLN A 72 -4.88 -9.79 11.45
C GLN A 72 -6.39 -9.81 11.20
N ARG A 73 -6.91 -10.93 10.70
CA ARG A 73 -8.30 -11.05 10.21
C ARG A 73 -9.36 -10.58 11.22
N GLU A 74 -9.28 -11.02 12.47
CA GLU A 74 -10.25 -10.66 13.52
C GLU A 74 -10.28 -9.15 13.78
N ALA A 75 -9.10 -8.51 13.83
CA ALA A 75 -9.01 -7.06 13.97
C ALA A 75 -9.60 -6.36 12.74
N ALA A 76 -9.29 -6.82 11.52
CA ALA A 76 -9.79 -6.25 10.28
C ALA A 76 -11.33 -6.26 10.20
N GLU A 77 -11.98 -7.32 10.68
CA GLU A 77 -13.44 -7.42 10.76
C GLU A 77 -14.02 -6.40 11.76
N SER A 78 -13.37 -6.21 12.92
CA SER A 78 -13.81 -5.24 13.93
C SER A 78 -13.67 -3.76 13.52
N LEU A 79 -12.74 -3.46 12.61
CA LEU A 79 -12.42 -2.09 12.16
C LEU A 79 -13.38 -1.56 11.10
N ASP A 80 -14.23 -2.42 10.52
CA ASP A 80 -15.28 -2.05 9.57
C ASP A 80 -14.76 -1.22 8.36
N LEU A 81 -13.59 -1.59 7.84
CA LEU A 81 -12.88 -0.81 6.81
C LEU A 81 -13.56 -0.80 5.43
N ASN A 82 -14.59 -1.63 5.21
CA ASN A 82 -15.25 -1.74 3.91
C ASN A 82 -16.24 -0.60 3.62
N GLN A 83 -16.65 0.15 4.64
CA GLN A 83 -17.70 1.16 4.54
C GLN A 83 -17.34 2.41 5.36
N ASP A 84 -17.93 3.55 5.03
CA ASP A 84 -17.68 4.80 5.75
C ASP A 84 -18.43 4.89 7.09
N SER A 85 -17.96 4.12 8.07
CA SER A 85 -18.55 4.08 9.40
C SER A 85 -17.79 4.95 10.41
N PRO A 86 -18.45 5.33 11.53
CA PRO A 86 -17.78 5.98 12.65
C PRO A 86 -16.58 5.18 13.18
N THR A 87 -16.67 3.85 13.16
CA THR A 87 -15.59 2.93 13.56
C THR A 87 -14.38 3.10 12.66
N ARG A 88 -14.58 3.06 11.33
CA ARG A 88 -13.52 3.29 10.35
C ARG A 88 -12.85 4.64 10.57
N ARG A 89 -13.63 5.73 10.63
CA ARG A 89 -13.10 7.09 10.78
C ARG A 89 -12.28 7.25 12.07
N LYS A 90 -12.75 6.70 13.19
CA LYS A 90 -12.04 6.75 14.47
C LYS A 90 -10.70 6.00 14.41
N PHE A 91 -10.67 4.84 13.75
CA PHE A 91 -9.44 4.08 13.56
C PHE A 91 -8.43 4.82 12.67
N LEU A 92 -8.87 5.31 11.51
CA LEU A 92 -7.98 6.01 10.56
C LEU A 92 -7.40 7.29 11.18
N ALA A 93 -8.22 8.06 11.91
CA ALA A 93 -7.74 9.22 12.65
C ALA A 93 -6.68 8.86 13.72
N ARG A 94 -6.86 7.75 14.44
CA ARG A 94 -5.86 7.26 15.40
C ARG A 94 -4.57 6.83 14.69
N LEU A 95 -4.69 6.05 13.60
CA LEU A 95 -3.55 5.60 12.81
C LEU A 95 -2.74 6.77 12.26
N GLN A 96 -3.40 7.76 11.66
CA GLN A 96 -2.77 8.98 11.17
C GLN A 96 -2.08 9.75 12.30
N GLY A 97 -2.74 9.89 13.46
CA GLY A 97 -2.17 10.53 14.63
C GLY A 97 -0.90 9.84 15.14
N GLU A 98 -0.87 8.51 15.19
CA GLU A 98 0.31 7.74 15.60
C GLU A 98 1.44 7.82 14.57
N ILE A 99 1.14 7.74 13.27
CA ILE A 99 2.12 7.93 12.20
C ILE A 99 2.72 9.34 12.29
N SER A 100 1.91 10.36 12.55
CA SER A 100 2.37 11.75 12.62
C SER A 100 3.27 11.99 13.84
N LYS A 101 3.02 11.31 14.97
CA LYS A 101 3.79 11.47 16.21
C LYS A 101 5.08 10.65 16.23
N LYS A 102 5.03 9.40 15.75
CA LYS A 102 6.08 8.38 15.92
C LYS A 102 6.79 8.03 14.61
N GLY A 103 6.21 8.37 13.47
CA GLY A 103 6.66 7.97 12.15
C GLY A 103 6.18 6.57 11.75
N ILE A 104 6.04 6.37 10.44
CA ILE A 104 5.48 5.13 9.86
C ILE A 104 6.29 3.88 10.23
N VAL A 105 7.62 3.98 10.25
CA VAL A 105 8.50 2.83 10.55
C VAL A 105 8.28 2.34 11.98
N GLN A 106 8.06 3.25 12.93
CA GLN A 106 7.79 2.85 14.32
C GLN A 106 6.43 2.16 14.44
N VAL A 107 5.39 2.71 13.80
CA VAL A 107 4.05 2.10 13.79
C VAL A 107 4.07 0.71 13.17
N LEU A 108 4.79 0.50 12.07
CA LEU A 108 4.91 -0.82 11.44
C LEU A 108 5.64 -1.85 12.32
N ARG A 109 6.61 -1.40 13.14
CA ARG A 109 7.38 -2.30 14.02
C ARG A 109 6.70 -2.60 15.35
N GLN A 110 5.93 -1.66 15.89
CA GLN A 110 5.38 -1.76 17.24
C GLN A 110 3.85 -1.78 17.29
N GLY A 111 3.17 -1.53 16.17
CA GLY A 111 1.72 -1.42 16.10
C GLY A 111 1.19 -0.06 16.57
N LEU A 112 -0.11 -0.02 16.80
CA LEU A 112 -0.91 1.16 17.17
C LEU A 112 -1.26 1.23 18.65
#